data_AF-K9EHT0-F1
#
_entry.id   AF-K9EHT0-F1
#
_cell.length_a   1.000
_cell.length_b   1.000
_cell.length_c   1.000
_cell.angle_alpha   90.00
_cell.angle_beta   90.00
_cell.angle_gamma   90.00
#
_symmetry.space_group_name_H-M   'P 1'
#
loop_
_entity.id
_entity.type
_entity.pdbx_description
1 polymer ?
#
loop_
_entity_poly.entity_id
_entity_poly.type
_entity_poly.pdbx_seq_one_letter_code
_entity_poly.pdbx_strand_id
1 'polypeptide(L)'
;MLFFSRCLLRVLGLSEVPGAVFFRRPLPLSGPRNVPPSQRRPAPEGGPLPQNFPVPQGAPPVLPAGSAGVDSSRAQSTSGRQPPDSTIGIRTLETLLGLRVFTPQEALLQGVPYCLLRGRHFKRVARGFYALSSVVVTELDFLAALTRKHPSAVITHVSAARVWGLPLPSRLAVWEPDAPVHLRNGVKRRGKIVGQVRWGFGELPADDVVLIRHVSSGTELRIMTRERTFLDLCKSLSLMEATQVADHLLRVPREQFEARTNPYSTMDSLRSAVRKHRKIRGLPMARAALRHARVGADSPMETTSRLVIVAAGFPEPSVNKPITVLPNSLRTPDLQLTAYRLAIEYDGVVHLEPSQIARDAARAHERKSVGWSEIIARADDLHFRDTVIPFTEPPSPFHIWDQRGEEWRFCGNWSALGRNLNPVLPDLPWNICGLTERLGIILERQGFDLAAVKSAHPGVIL
;
A
#
# COMPACT_ATOMS: atom_id res chain seq x y z
N MET A 1 -8.74 5.34 5.97
CA MET A 1 -7.53 6.06 5.51
C MET A 1 -7.65 7.60 5.56
N LEU A 2 -8.58 8.16 6.35
CA LEU A 2 -8.69 9.62 6.63
C LEU A 2 -7.99 10.06 7.91
N PHE A 3 -7.38 9.15 8.66
CA PHE A 3 -6.83 9.44 9.99
C PHE A 3 -5.40 10.02 9.98
N PHE A 4 -4.61 9.80 8.93
CA PHE A 4 -3.23 10.29 8.90
C PHE A 4 -3.08 11.74 8.41
N SER A 5 -4.11 12.31 7.76
CA SER A 5 -3.97 13.64 7.13
C SER A 5 -4.10 14.82 8.11
N ARG A 6 -4.64 14.63 9.31
CA ARG A 6 -4.83 15.72 10.29
C ARG A 6 -3.73 15.84 11.34
N CYS A 7 -2.99 14.76 11.63
CA CYS A 7 -1.94 14.78 12.65
C CYS A 7 -0.68 15.55 12.21
N LEU A 8 -0.36 15.62 10.91
CA LEU A 8 0.85 16.32 10.46
C LEU A 8 0.70 17.86 10.50
N LEU A 9 -0.52 18.39 10.45
CA LEU A 9 -0.78 19.83 10.39
C LEU A 9 -0.67 20.52 11.76
N ARG A 10 -0.87 19.80 12.87
CA ARG A 10 -0.85 20.39 14.23
C ARG A 10 0.53 20.37 14.90
N VAL A 11 1.43 19.50 14.49
CA VAL A 11 2.81 19.43 15.02
C VAL A 11 3.71 20.54 14.43
N LEU A 12 3.29 21.18 13.33
CA LEU A 12 4.09 22.19 12.62
C LEU A 12 3.65 23.64 12.86
N GLY A 13 2.66 23.91 13.73
CA GLY A 13 2.28 25.28 14.09
C GLY A 13 1.81 26.15 12.91
N LEU A 14 1.27 25.55 11.84
CA LEU A 14 0.77 26.28 10.68
C LEU A 14 -0.72 26.58 10.87
N SER A 15 -1.01 27.86 11.09
CA SER A 15 -2.35 28.43 11.07
C SER A 15 -3.00 28.29 9.69
N GLU A 16 -4.33 28.17 9.72
CA GLU A 16 -5.23 28.05 8.57
C GLU A 16 -4.97 29.13 7.50
N VAL A 17 -4.96 28.71 6.23
CA VAL A 17 -5.13 29.63 5.08
C VAL A 17 -6.51 29.33 4.46
N PRO A 18 -7.41 30.33 4.33
CA PRO A 18 -8.78 30.13 3.86
C PRO A 18 -8.84 30.12 2.33
N GLY A 19 -9.63 29.21 1.75
CA GLY A 19 -9.93 29.26 0.32
C GLY A 19 -10.24 27.91 -0.32
N ALA A 20 -11.35 27.28 0.07
CA ALA A 20 -12.01 26.29 -0.78
C ALA A 20 -13.52 26.39 -0.57
N VAL A 21 -14.18 27.04 -1.53
CA VAL A 21 -15.63 27.18 -1.62
C VAL A 21 -16.22 25.81 -1.96
N PHE A 22 -16.94 25.22 -1.01
CA PHE A 22 -17.75 24.02 -1.23
C PHE A 22 -19.16 24.43 -1.68
N PHE A 23 -19.51 24.18 -2.94
CA PHE A 23 -20.90 24.26 -3.39
C PHE A 23 -21.71 23.11 -2.77
N ARG A 24 -22.48 23.43 -1.72
CA ARG A 24 -23.57 22.56 -1.23
C ARG A 24 -24.73 22.63 -2.22
N ARG A 25 -25.07 21.51 -2.86
CA ARG A 25 -26.42 21.32 -3.44
C ARG A 25 -27.42 21.08 -2.29
N PRO A 26 -28.59 21.74 -2.28
CA PRO A 26 -29.61 21.48 -1.27
C PRO A 26 -30.34 20.16 -1.55
N LEU A 27 -30.54 19.37 -0.50
CA LEU A 27 -31.43 18.20 -0.47
C LEU A 27 -32.89 18.68 -0.51
N PRO A 28 -33.78 18.04 -1.28
CA PRO A 28 -35.21 18.36 -1.23
C PRO A 28 -35.87 17.74 0.01
N LEU A 29 -36.75 18.52 0.63
CA LEU A 29 -37.60 18.15 1.75
C LEU A 29 -38.62 17.09 1.31
N SER A 30 -38.62 15.95 2.00
CA SER A 30 -39.64 14.90 1.88
C SER A 30 -40.82 15.18 2.81
N GLY A 31 -42.02 15.34 2.24
CA GLY A 31 -43.32 15.22 2.90
C GLY A 31 -44.15 14.10 2.23
N PRO A 32 -45.10 13.46 2.93
CA PRO A 32 -45.66 12.18 2.51
C PRO A 32 -46.93 12.35 1.67
N ARG A 33 -47.08 11.58 0.58
CA ARG A 33 -48.39 11.26 -0.01
C ARG A 33 -48.42 9.86 -0.63
N ASN A 34 -49.35 9.05 -0.13
CA ASN A 34 -49.83 7.77 -0.66
C ASN A 34 -50.62 7.97 -1.96
N VAL A 35 -50.35 7.19 -3.02
CA VAL A 35 -51.29 6.80 -4.10
C VAL A 35 -50.81 5.46 -4.74
N PRO A 36 -51.70 4.48 -5.08
CA PRO A 36 -51.36 3.08 -5.39
C PRO A 36 -51.08 2.81 -6.89
N PRO A 37 -50.67 1.58 -7.30
CA PRO A 37 -50.04 1.33 -8.60
C PRO A 37 -51.06 1.02 -9.70
N SER A 38 -50.79 1.51 -10.92
CA SER A 38 -51.46 1.04 -12.13
C SER A 38 -50.45 0.57 -13.18
N GLN A 39 -50.86 -0.49 -13.85
CA GLN A 39 -50.12 -1.34 -14.77
C GLN A 39 -49.93 -0.67 -16.15
N ARG A 40 -48.81 -0.95 -16.85
CA ARG A 40 -48.77 -1.44 -18.25
C ARG A 40 -47.33 -1.57 -18.80
N ARG A 41 -46.98 -2.83 -19.09
CA ARG A 41 -46.22 -3.49 -20.18
C ARG A 41 -45.13 -2.77 -21.04
N PRO A 42 -44.21 -3.56 -21.67
CA PRO A 42 -42.87 -3.13 -22.08
C PRO A 42 -42.59 -3.14 -23.61
N ALA A 43 -41.33 -2.82 -23.94
CA ALA A 43 -40.53 -3.09 -25.16
C ALA A 43 -40.43 -1.95 -26.21
N PRO A 44 -39.41 -1.91 -27.11
CA PRO A 44 -38.37 -2.90 -27.37
C PRO A 44 -36.92 -2.38 -27.57
N GLU A 45 -36.01 -3.36 -27.70
CA GLU A 45 -34.63 -3.29 -28.18
C GLU A 45 -34.50 -2.68 -29.59
N GLY A 46 -33.34 -2.04 -29.85
CA GLY A 46 -32.94 -1.58 -31.17
C GLY A 46 -31.44 -1.30 -31.22
N GLY A 47 -30.70 -2.20 -31.88
CA GLY A 47 -29.27 -2.10 -32.18
C GLY A 47 -28.91 -1.08 -33.27
N PRO A 48 -27.66 -1.08 -33.76
CA PRO A 48 -26.85 0.12 -33.92
C PRO A 48 -26.83 0.70 -35.35
N LEU A 49 -26.45 1.97 -35.46
CA LEU A 49 -26.05 2.58 -36.73
C LEU A 49 -24.67 3.25 -36.65
N PRO A 50 -23.84 3.17 -37.71
CA PRO A 50 -22.48 3.71 -37.77
C PRO A 50 -22.41 5.07 -38.49
N GLN A 51 -21.28 5.79 -38.36
CA GLN A 51 -20.44 6.28 -39.48
C GLN A 51 -19.53 7.47 -39.07
N ASN A 52 -18.22 7.23 -39.21
CA ASN A 52 -17.16 8.06 -39.78
C ASN A 52 -17.35 9.58 -39.93
N PHE A 53 -16.38 10.34 -39.40
CA PHE A 53 -15.89 11.58 -40.01
C PHE A 53 -14.35 11.67 -39.94
N PRO A 54 -13.69 12.36 -40.90
CA PRO A 54 -12.31 12.10 -41.30
C PRO A 54 -11.25 12.95 -40.59
N VAL A 55 -10.02 12.44 -40.68
CA VAL A 55 -8.74 13.05 -40.28
C VAL A 55 -8.26 14.05 -41.34
N PRO A 56 -7.72 15.23 -40.98
CA PRO A 56 -6.89 16.01 -41.89
C PRO A 56 -5.41 15.64 -41.72
N GLN A 57 -4.81 15.14 -42.80
CA GLN A 57 -3.36 15.04 -42.99
C GLN A 57 -2.81 16.41 -43.41
N GLY A 58 -1.67 16.81 -42.85
CA GLY A 58 -0.91 17.99 -43.28
C GLY A 58 0.52 17.91 -42.76
N ALA A 59 1.44 17.44 -43.60
CA ALA A 59 2.89 17.48 -43.41
C ALA A 59 3.49 18.73 -44.09
N PRO A 60 4.73 19.14 -43.74
CA PRO A 60 5.18 20.53 -43.65
C PRO A 60 5.83 21.08 -44.93
N PRO A 61 6.08 22.40 -45.02
CA PRO A 61 6.91 22.97 -46.08
C PRO A 61 8.41 22.92 -45.74
N VAL A 62 9.21 22.61 -46.76
CA VAL A 62 10.67 22.59 -46.80
C VAL A 62 11.20 23.95 -47.29
N LEU A 63 12.29 24.37 -46.63
CA LEU A 63 13.32 25.42 -46.84
C LEU A 63 13.47 26.17 -48.19
N PRO A 64 14.27 27.26 -48.18
CA PRO A 64 15.52 27.14 -48.92
C PRO A 64 16.77 27.59 -48.15
N ALA A 65 17.89 26.97 -48.55
CA ALA A 65 19.24 27.24 -48.13
C ALA A 65 19.78 28.52 -48.80
N GLY A 66 20.64 29.25 -48.08
CA GLY A 66 21.48 30.32 -48.61
C GLY A 66 22.83 30.30 -47.89
N SER A 67 23.88 30.04 -48.65
CA SER A 67 25.27 29.95 -48.23
C SER A 67 26.07 31.21 -48.58
N ALA A 68 27.14 31.41 -47.79
CA ALA A 68 28.38 32.15 -48.07
C ALA A 68 28.43 33.66 -47.78
N GLY A 69 29.50 34.04 -47.08
CA GLY A 69 29.90 35.43 -46.83
C GLY A 69 30.79 35.57 -45.61
N VAL A 70 32.05 35.18 -45.72
CA VAL A 70 33.12 35.53 -44.78
C VAL A 70 33.34 37.03 -44.88
N ASP A 71 33.26 37.76 -43.76
CA ASP A 71 34.00 39.01 -43.65
C ASP A 71 34.48 39.28 -42.22
N SER A 72 35.77 39.53 -42.15
CA SER A 72 36.54 39.79 -40.95
C SER A 72 36.46 41.28 -40.60
N SER A 73 35.77 41.63 -39.51
CA SER A 73 36.03 42.90 -38.85
C SER A 73 35.97 42.76 -37.33
N ARG A 74 37.11 43.12 -36.75
CA ARG A 74 37.46 43.13 -35.34
C ARG A 74 36.72 44.31 -34.69
N ALA A 75 35.56 44.05 -34.09
CA ALA A 75 34.91 45.00 -33.18
C ALA A 75 35.16 44.54 -31.74
N GLN A 76 36.08 45.23 -31.07
CA GLN A 76 36.19 45.21 -29.61
C GLN A 76 34.90 45.79 -29.03
N SER A 77 34.00 44.91 -28.60
CA SER A 77 32.83 45.25 -27.80
C SER A 77 32.97 44.51 -26.48
N THR A 78 33.45 45.24 -25.48
CA THR A 78 33.40 44.85 -24.08
C THR A 78 31.94 44.86 -23.62
N SER A 79 31.16 43.83 -23.98
CA SER A 79 29.88 43.59 -23.34
C SER A 79 30.13 42.80 -22.06
N GLY A 80 30.13 43.51 -20.93
CA GLY A 80 30.15 42.89 -19.61
C GLY A 80 29.04 41.84 -19.52
N ARG A 81 29.43 40.59 -19.24
CA ARG A 81 28.50 39.58 -18.72
C ARG A 81 28.06 40.07 -17.34
N GLN A 82 26.97 40.83 -17.28
CA GLN A 82 26.23 40.96 -16.04
C GLN A 82 25.81 39.55 -15.61
N PRO A 83 26.14 39.10 -14.38
CA PRO A 83 25.55 37.87 -13.85
C PRO A 83 24.02 38.05 -13.90
N PRO A 84 23.25 37.03 -14.33
CA PRO A 84 21.80 37.15 -14.34
C PRO A 84 21.35 37.52 -12.93
N ASP A 85 20.56 38.59 -12.88
CA ASP A 85 20.04 39.26 -11.69
C ASP A 85 19.71 38.25 -10.58
N SER A 86 20.43 38.36 -9.46
CA SER A 86 20.45 37.42 -8.33
C SER A 86 19.16 37.42 -7.50
N THR A 87 18.05 37.90 -8.08
CA THR A 87 16.88 38.34 -7.32
C THR A 87 15.59 37.71 -7.83
N ILE A 88 15.65 36.49 -8.40
CA ILE A 88 14.42 35.70 -8.59
C ILE A 88 13.94 35.22 -7.21
N GLY A 89 12.88 35.84 -6.70
CA GLY A 89 12.25 35.46 -5.44
C GLY A 89 11.73 34.02 -5.46
N ILE A 90 11.72 33.35 -4.30
CA ILE A 90 11.28 31.95 -4.15
C ILE A 90 9.87 31.73 -4.72
N ARG A 91 8.93 32.65 -4.49
CA ARG A 91 7.56 32.56 -5.02
C ARG A 91 7.50 32.59 -6.55
N THR A 92 8.38 33.37 -7.17
CA THR A 92 8.53 33.42 -8.63
C THR A 92 9.08 32.09 -9.15
N LEU A 93 10.06 31.50 -8.45
CA LEU A 93 10.59 30.17 -8.78
C LEU A 93 9.56 29.04 -8.60
N GLU A 94 8.76 29.08 -7.53
CA GLU A 94 7.67 28.10 -7.29
C GLU A 94 6.63 28.13 -8.41
N THR A 95 6.28 29.33 -8.86
CA THR A 95 5.30 29.55 -9.94
C THR A 95 5.86 29.16 -11.31
N LEU A 96 7.14 29.48 -11.58
CA LEU A 96 7.81 29.19 -12.85
C LEU A 96 8.05 27.70 -13.07
N LEU A 97 8.46 26.97 -12.03
CA LEU A 97 8.88 25.59 -12.21
C LEU A 97 7.69 24.63 -12.28
N GLY A 98 6.58 24.91 -11.59
CA GLY A 98 5.34 24.11 -11.61
C GLY A 98 5.51 22.63 -11.20
N LEU A 99 6.72 22.21 -10.84
CA LEU A 99 7.14 20.85 -10.57
C LEU A 99 7.85 20.81 -9.22
N ARG A 100 7.46 19.88 -8.35
CA ARG A 100 8.08 19.72 -7.03
C ARG A 100 9.50 19.16 -7.11
N VAL A 101 9.75 18.28 -8.09
CA VAL A 101 11.07 17.74 -8.42
C VAL A 101 11.26 17.84 -9.93
N PHE A 102 12.43 18.33 -10.35
CA PHE A 102 12.75 18.59 -11.76
C PHE A 102 14.22 18.30 -12.07
N THR A 103 14.51 18.12 -13.36
CA THR A 103 15.86 17.99 -13.91
C THR A 103 16.46 19.36 -14.26
N PRO A 104 17.79 19.47 -14.41
CA PRO A 104 18.42 20.68 -14.94
C PRO A 104 17.87 21.14 -16.30
N GLN A 105 17.48 20.19 -17.16
CA GLN A 105 16.92 20.51 -18.47
C GLN A 105 15.50 21.09 -18.34
N GLU A 106 14.67 20.52 -17.46
CA GLU A 106 13.33 21.06 -17.16
C GLU A 106 13.43 22.45 -16.54
N ALA A 107 14.39 22.69 -15.64
CA ALA A 107 14.63 24.01 -15.07
C ALA A 107 15.04 25.04 -16.14
N LEU A 108 15.95 24.63 -17.05
CA LEU A 108 16.42 25.49 -18.13
C LEU A 108 15.29 25.90 -19.09
N LEU A 109 14.38 24.97 -19.41
CA LEU A 109 13.19 25.25 -20.22
C LEU A 109 12.25 26.27 -19.57
N GLN A 110 12.29 26.39 -18.24
CA GLN A 110 11.55 27.40 -17.46
C GLN A 110 12.39 28.66 -17.15
N GLY A 111 13.51 28.85 -17.86
CA GLY A 111 14.37 30.03 -17.71
C GLY A 111 15.28 30.02 -16.49
N VAL A 112 15.42 28.89 -15.78
CA VAL A 112 16.31 28.76 -14.62
C VAL A 112 17.64 28.12 -15.05
N PRO A 113 18.74 28.90 -15.19
CA PRO A 113 20.02 28.35 -15.63
C PRO A 113 20.67 27.44 -14.58
N TYR A 114 21.49 26.50 -15.05
CA TYR A 114 22.14 25.49 -14.20
C TYR A 114 22.97 26.07 -13.06
N CYS A 115 23.57 27.25 -13.23
CA CYS A 115 24.36 27.91 -12.19
C CYS A 115 23.53 28.25 -10.94
N LEU A 116 22.24 28.59 -11.10
CA LEU A 116 21.36 28.91 -9.97
C LEU A 116 20.99 27.68 -9.14
N LEU A 117 21.01 26.48 -9.73
CA LEU A 117 20.71 25.22 -9.02
C LEU A 117 21.72 24.87 -7.93
N ARG A 118 22.88 25.55 -7.89
CA ARG A 118 23.87 25.44 -6.81
C ARG A 118 23.63 26.43 -5.68
N GLY A 119 22.68 27.36 -5.84
CA GLY A 119 22.34 28.37 -4.84
C GLY A 119 21.44 27.83 -3.72
N ARG A 120 21.30 28.60 -2.65
CA ARG A 120 20.56 28.26 -1.41
C ARG A 120 19.08 27.90 -1.61
N HIS A 121 18.47 28.38 -2.70
CA HIS A 121 17.05 28.18 -2.99
C HIS A 121 16.74 26.78 -3.53
N PHE A 122 17.76 25.99 -3.87
CA PHE A 122 17.61 24.65 -4.40
C PHE A 122 18.32 23.64 -3.50
N LYS A 123 17.75 22.44 -3.43
CA LYS A 123 18.39 21.27 -2.87
C LYS A 123 18.45 20.16 -3.90
N ARG A 124 19.53 19.39 -3.87
CA ARG A 124 19.68 18.21 -4.72
C ARG A 124 18.93 17.04 -4.06
N VAL A 125 17.95 16.49 -4.75
CA VAL A 125 17.19 15.30 -4.31
C VAL A 125 17.99 14.04 -4.62
N ALA A 126 18.43 13.92 -5.87
CA ALA A 126 19.28 12.84 -6.36
C ALA A 126 20.22 13.38 -7.43
N ARG A 127 21.14 12.56 -7.93
CA ARG A 127 22.03 12.97 -9.03
C ARG A 127 21.22 13.37 -10.27
N GLY A 128 21.24 14.65 -10.62
CA GLY A 128 20.51 15.20 -11.76
C GLY A 128 19.03 15.51 -11.49
N PHE A 129 18.61 15.51 -10.22
CA PHE A 129 17.25 15.88 -9.79
C PHE A 129 17.32 16.89 -8.65
N TYR A 130 16.54 17.95 -8.77
CA TYR A 130 16.53 19.11 -7.89
C TYR A 130 15.11 19.42 -7.46
N ALA A 131 15.00 20.06 -6.30
CA ALA A 131 13.78 20.64 -5.79
C ALA A 131 14.11 22.00 -5.17
N LEU A 132 13.10 22.84 -4.97
CA LEU A 132 13.26 24.02 -4.14
C LEU A 132 13.50 23.63 -2.69
N SER A 133 14.36 24.37 -2.00
CA SER A 133 14.70 24.08 -0.60
C SER A 133 13.48 24.11 0.31
N SER A 134 12.49 24.96 0.00
CA SER A 134 11.20 25.10 0.69
C SER A 134 10.27 23.89 0.56
N VAL A 135 10.45 23.05 -0.47
CA VAL A 135 9.50 21.98 -0.81
C VAL A 135 9.85 20.69 -0.08
N VAL A 136 8.88 20.12 0.66
CA VAL A 136 8.98 18.74 1.16
C VAL A 136 8.69 17.76 0.02
N VAL A 137 9.71 17.01 -0.38
CA VAL A 137 9.68 16.07 -1.51
C VAL A 137 9.13 14.73 -1.03
N THR A 138 8.12 14.21 -1.73
CA THR A 138 7.60 12.86 -1.50
C THR A 138 8.22 11.84 -2.45
N GLU A 139 8.09 10.55 -2.15
CA GLU A 139 8.52 9.48 -3.08
C GLU A 139 7.81 9.62 -4.44
N LEU A 140 6.52 9.96 -4.42
CA LEU A 140 5.70 10.11 -5.63
C LEU A 140 6.18 11.28 -6.50
N ASP A 141 6.61 12.39 -5.90
CA ASP A 141 7.22 13.51 -6.61
C ASP A 141 8.51 13.09 -7.33
N PHE A 142 9.34 12.29 -6.65
CA PHE A 142 10.59 11.79 -7.22
C PHE A 142 10.34 10.76 -8.33
N LEU A 143 9.39 9.83 -8.14
CA LEU A 143 8.95 8.88 -9.16
C LEU A 143 8.36 9.59 -10.38
N ALA A 144 7.62 10.68 -10.20
CA ALA A 144 7.12 11.50 -11.31
C ALA A 144 8.26 12.14 -12.11
N ALA A 145 9.30 12.67 -11.45
CA ALA A 145 10.46 13.19 -12.15
C ALA A 145 11.25 12.12 -12.91
N LEU A 146 11.40 10.93 -12.31
CA LEU A 146 12.08 9.80 -12.95
C LEU A 146 11.32 9.28 -14.18
N THR A 147 10.00 9.19 -14.12
CA THR A 147 9.16 8.71 -15.23
C THR A 147 9.04 9.73 -16.35
N ARG A 148 9.11 11.05 -16.10
CA ARG A 148 9.27 12.04 -17.19
C ARG A 148 10.57 11.85 -17.94
N LYS A 149 11.68 11.59 -17.23
CA LYS A 149 12.98 11.30 -17.84
C LYS A 149 13.03 9.93 -18.52
N HIS A 150 12.28 8.96 -17.99
CA HIS A 150 12.20 7.59 -18.48
C HIS A 150 10.74 7.18 -18.69
N PRO A 151 10.08 7.62 -19.77
CA PRO A 151 8.64 7.40 -19.96
C PRO A 151 8.24 5.94 -19.92
N SER A 152 9.07 5.03 -20.45
CA SER A 152 8.79 3.59 -20.45
C SER A 152 9.02 2.90 -19.10
N ALA A 153 9.49 3.60 -18.07
CA ALA A 153 9.73 3.03 -16.75
C ALA A 153 8.40 2.78 -16.02
N VAL A 154 8.31 1.62 -15.39
CA VAL A 154 7.17 1.19 -14.59
C VAL A 154 7.57 1.12 -13.12
N ILE A 155 6.77 1.70 -12.24
CA ILE A 155 6.94 1.65 -10.78
C ILE A 155 6.62 0.24 -10.30
N THR A 156 7.49 -0.38 -9.50
CA THR A 156 7.37 -1.79 -9.09
C THR A 156 7.68 -2.00 -7.60
N HIS A 157 7.48 -3.23 -7.10
CA HIS A 157 7.90 -3.67 -5.77
C HIS A 157 7.43 -2.72 -4.65
N VAL A 158 8.32 -2.39 -3.69
CA VAL A 158 8.02 -1.58 -2.52
C VAL A 158 7.58 -0.16 -2.90
N SER A 159 8.16 0.43 -3.95
CA SER A 159 7.72 1.74 -4.43
C SER A 159 6.28 1.70 -4.95
N ALA A 160 5.91 0.66 -5.72
CA ALA A 160 4.52 0.49 -6.14
C ALA A 160 3.60 0.25 -4.94
N ALA A 161 4.04 -0.55 -3.97
CA ALA A 161 3.27 -0.88 -2.77
C ALA A 161 2.93 0.35 -1.92
N ARG A 162 3.90 1.26 -1.71
CA ARG A 162 3.67 2.53 -1.01
C ARG A 162 2.73 3.44 -1.77
N VAL A 163 2.89 3.55 -3.09
CA VAL A 163 1.98 4.33 -3.94
C VAL A 163 0.56 3.77 -3.88
N TRP A 164 0.40 2.44 -3.82
CA TRP A 164 -0.91 1.80 -3.62
C TRP A 164 -1.45 1.89 -2.20
N GLY A 165 -0.65 2.33 -1.23
CA GLY A 165 -1.02 2.37 0.18
C GLY A 165 -1.17 0.98 0.81
N LEU A 166 -0.43 -0.03 0.32
CA LEU A 166 -0.46 -1.37 0.89
C LEU A 166 0.14 -1.37 2.31
N PRO A 167 -0.36 -2.22 3.22
CA PRO A 167 0.24 -2.33 4.54
C PRO A 167 1.63 -2.93 4.41
N LEU A 168 2.63 -2.19 4.86
CA LEU A 168 4.03 -2.59 4.82
C LEU A 168 4.59 -2.60 6.24
N PRO A 169 5.54 -3.50 6.54
CA PRO A 169 6.26 -3.44 7.81
C PRO A 169 7.02 -2.12 7.92
N SER A 170 7.30 -1.67 9.14
CA SER A 170 7.94 -0.37 9.43
C SER A 170 9.21 -0.12 8.60
N ARG A 171 10.06 -1.15 8.46
CA ARG A 171 11.28 -1.17 7.61
C ARG A 171 11.04 -0.85 6.13
N LEU A 172 9.81 -0.93 5.63
CA LEU A 172 9.43 -0.66 4.25
C LEU A 172 8.35 0.42 4.12
N ALA A 173 7.63 0.78 5.18
CA ALA A 173 6.44 1.63 5.13
C ALA A 173 6.73 3.07 4.71
N VAL A 174 7.85 3.64 5.19
CA VAL A 174 8.24 5.02 4.91
C VAL A 174 9.36 5.03 3.88
N TRP A 175 9.31 6.00 2.96
CA TRP A 175 10.41 6.30 2.05
C TRP A 175 11.25 7.42 2.62
N GLU A 176 12.54 7.14 2.79
CA GLU A 176 13.54 8.15 3.10
C GLU A 176 14.19 8.68 1.81
N PRO A 177 14.56 9.98 1.73
CA PRO A 177 15.10 10.57 0.50
C PRO A 177 16.37 9.90 -0.07
N ASP A 178 17.14 9.20 0.76
CA ASP A 178 18.32 8.43 0.35
C ASP A 178 18.00 6.97 0.00
N ALA A 179 16.82 6.49 0.38
CA ALA A 179 16.38 5.13 0.10
C ALA A 179 16.06 4.94 -1.39
N PRO A 180 16.47 3.81 -1.99
CA PRO A 180 16.28 3.61 -3.41
C PRO A 180 14.82 3.35 -3.78
N VAL A 181 14.39 3.91 -4.89
CA VAL A 181 13.09 3.63 -5.52
C VAL A 181 13.20 2.49 -6.54
N HIS A 182 12.09 1.76 -6.76
CA HIS A 182 12.08 0.57 -7.61
C HIS A 182 11.36 0.83 -8.94
N LEU A 183 12.13 0.84 -10.02
CA LEU A 183 11.61 1.00 -11.39
C LEU A 183 11.98 -0.21 -12.23
N ARG A 184 11.14 -0.54 -13.20
CA ARG A 184 11.42 -1.56 -14.20
C ARG A 184 11.28 -0.98 -15.60
N ASN A 185 12.22 -1.30 -16.47
CA ASN A 185 12.14 -0.95 -17.88
C ASN A 185 11.90 -2.20 -18.74
N GLY A 186 11.01 -2.11 -19.72
CA GLY A 186 10.69 -3.19 -20.66
C GLY A 186 11.84 -3.55 -21.60
N VAL A 187 12.84 -2.67 -21.76
CA VAL A 187 14.00 -2.93 -22.62
C VAL A 187 15.01 -3.84 -21.92
N LYS A 188 15.52 -4.86 -22.62
CA LYS A 188 16.61 -5.73 -22.15
C LYS A 188 17.94 -4.95 -22.11
N ARG A 189 18.23 -4.28 -21.01
CA ARG A 189 19.59 -3.85 -20.64
C ARG A 189 19.90 -4.33 -19.23
N ARG A 190 21.16 -4.60 -18.88
CA ARG A 190 21.54 -4.84 -17.47
C ARG A 190 21.96 -3.49 -16.88
N GLY A 191 21.22 -3.00 -15.90
CA GLY A 191 21.59 -1.79 -15.14
C GLY A 191 21.86 -2.12 -13.67
N LYS A 192 22.89 -1.49 -13.11
CA LYS A 192 23.17 -1.45 -11.66
C LYS A 192 22.25 -0.43 -10.99
N ILE A 193 22.32 -0.34 -9.65
CA ILE A 193 21.75 0.82 -8.93
C ILE A 193 22.41 2.08 -9.49
N VAL A 194 21.62 2.98 -10.08
CA VAL A 194 22.11 4.27 -10.58
C VAL A 194 21.25 5.35 -9.97
N GLY A 195 21.87 6.26 -9.22
CA GLY A 195 21.23 7.49 -8.73
C GLY A 195 19.97 7.25 -7.88
N GLN A 196 20.06 6.40 -6.84
CA GLN A 196 18.94 6.02 -5.96
C GLN A 196 17.79 5.25 -6.65
N VAL A 197 18.04 4.65 -7.82
CA VAL A 197 17.06 3.80 -8.50
C VAL A 197 17.55 2.36 -8.58
N ARG A 198 16.73 1.43 -8.09
CA ARG A 198 16.86 -0.01 -8.32
C ARG A 198 16.14 -0.38 -9.60
N TRP A 199 16.90 -0.56 -10.68
CA TRP A 199 16.38 -0.92 -11.99
C TRP A 199 16.18 -2.43 -12.12
N GLY A 200 14.93 -2.83 -12.37
CA GLY A 200 14.58 -4.11 -12.97
C GLY A 200 14.55 -4.01 -14.49
N PHE A 201 14.77 -5.14 -15.17
CA PHE A 201 14.73 -5.20 -16.62
C PHE A 201 14.04 -6.45 -17.13
N GLY A 202 13.55 -6.34 -18.36
CA GLY A 202 12.92 -7.41 -19.11
C GLY A 202 11.45 -7.12 -19.35
N GLU A 203 10.88 -7.93 -20.22
CA GLU A 203 9.51 -7.77 -20.71
C GLU A 203 8.50 -7.69 -19.56
N LEU A 204 7.50 -6.85 -19.78
CA LEU A 204 6.40 -6.58 -18.88
C LEU A 204 5.11 -6.85 -19.64
N PRO A 205 4.28 -7.81 -19.21
CA PRO A 205 2.95 -7.98 -19.77
C PRO A 205 2.17 -6.68 -19.63
N ALA A 206 1.50 -6.24 -20.71
CA ALA A 206 0.74 -4.99 -20.69
C ALA A 206 -0.33 -4.99 -19.59
N ASP A 207 -0.99 -6.12 -19.36
CA ASP A 207 -2.03 -6.28 -18.34
C ASP A 207 -1.51 -6.18 -16.89
N ASP A 208 -0.20 -6.21 -16.68
CA ASP A 208 0.40 -6.03 -15.35
C ASP A 208 0.71 -4.55 -15.06
N VAL A 209 0.42 -3.64 -16.00
CA VAL A 209 0.74 -2.21 -15.89
C VAL A 209 -0.53 -1.38 -15.98
N VAL A 210 -0.69 -0.48 -15.02
CA VAL A 210 -1.76 0.53 -15.02
C VAL A 210 -1.18 1.93 -14.98
N LEU A 211 -2.00 2.90 -15.39
CA LEU A 211 -1.64 4.32 -15.37
C LEU A 211 -2.30 5.00 -14.17
N ILE A 212 -1.52 5.81 -13.46
CA ILE A 212 -2.01 6.74 -12.44
C ILE A 212 -1.52 8.14 -12.78
N ARG A 213 -2.24 9.16 -12.32
CA ARG A 213 -1.85 10.56 -12.53
C ARG A 213 -1.23 11.12 -11.27
N HIS A 214 -0.04 11.69 -11.38
CA HIS A 214 0.56 12.44 -10.29
C HIS A 214 -0.22 13.74 -10.06
N VAL A 215 -0.76 13.92 -8.86
CA VAL A 215 -1.68 15.04 -8.55
C VAL A 215 -1.02 16.40 -8.76
N SER A 216 0.24 16.58 -8.34
CA SER A 216 0.88 17.90 -8.39
C SER A 216 1.42 18.26 -9.78
N SER A 217 1.98 17.30 -10.53
CA SER A 217 2.61 17.61 -11.83
C SER A 217 1.77 17.20 -13.05
N GLY A 218 0.63 16.52 -12.84
CA GLY A 218 -0.18 15.95 -13.91
C GLY A 218 0.49 14.80 -14.67
N THR A 219 1.71 14.41 -14.31
CA THR A 219 2.49 13.37 -14.99
C THR A 219 1.77 12.02 -14.90
N GLU A 220 1.63 11.34 -16.04
CA GLU A 220 1.14 9.95 -16.07
C GLU A 220 2.26 8.99 -15.68
N LEU A 221 2.01 8.20 -14.64
CA LEU A 221 2.94 7.23 -14.09
C LEU A 221 2.46 5.84 -14.44
N ARG A 222 3.36 5.03 -15.03
CA ARG A 222 3.15 3.59 -15.19
C ARG A 222 3.49 2.89 -13.87
N ILE A 223 2.59 2.09 -13.35
CA ILE A 223 2.76 1.35 -12.09
C ILE A 223 2.27 -0.09 -12.25
N MET A 224 2.93 -1.03 -11.58
CA MET A 224 2.50 -2.42 -11.56
C MET A 224 1.11 -2.55 -10.92
N THR A 225 0.28 -3.45 -11.43
CA THR A 225 -1.01 -3.80 -10.80
C THR A 225 -0.81 -4.23 -9.35
N ARG A 226 -1.88 -4.16 -8.55
CA ARG A 226 -1.83 -4.52 -7.13
C ARG A 226 -1.49 -6.00 -6.94
N GLU A 227 -2.08 -6.88 -7.75
CA GLU A 227 -1.83 -8.32 -7.76
C GLU A 227 -0.37 -8.61 -8.08
N ARG A 228 0.17 -7.96 -9.11
CA ARG A 228 1.58 -8.16 -9.49
C ARG A 228 2.52 -7.60 -8.43
N THR A 229 2.19 -6.44 -7.87
CA THR A 229 2.94 -5.81 -6.77
C THR A 229 2.99 -6.75 -5.56
N PHE A 230 1.88 -7.38 -5.17
CA PHE A 230 1.84 -8.39 -4.11
C PHE A 230 2.84 -9.53 -4.36
N LEU A 231 2.85 -10.12 -5.57
CA LEU A 231 3.81 -11.18 -5.89
C LEU A 231 5.28 -10.71 -5.83
N ASP A 232 5.54 -9.49 -6.29
CA ASP A 232 6.87 -8.88 -6.27
C ASP A 232 7.36 -8.62 -4.84
N LEU A 233 6.45 -8.32 -3.90
CA LEU A 233 6.73 -8.10 -2.47
C LEU A 233 7.02 -9.40 -1.72
N CYS A 234 6.33 -10.50 -2.05
CA CYS A 234 6.43 -11.78 -1.33
C CYS A 234 7.84 -12.38 -1.25
N LYS A 235 8.81 -11.90 -2.04
CA LYS A 235 10.23 -12.30 -1.90
C LYS A 235 10.93 -11.69 -0.68
N SER A 236 10.32 -10.68 -0.04
CA SER A 236 10.93 -9.83 0.99
C SER A 236 10.01 -9.62 2.19
N LEU A 237 8.89 -10.34 2.26
CA LEU A 237 7.93 -10.30 3.35
C LEU A 237 7.91 -11.66 4.06
N SER A 238 7.69 -11.64 5.37
CA SER A 238 7.31 -12.84 6.12
C SER A 238 5.92 -13.33 5.69
N LEU A 239 5.54 -14.54 6.11
CA LEU A 239 4.20 -15.07 5.83
C LEU A 239 3.11 -14.20 6.45
N MET A 240 3.32 -13.73 7.68
CA MET A 240 2.46 -12.78 8.37
C MET A 240 2.27 -11.50 7.55
N GLU A 241 3.37 -10.83 7.18
CA GLU A 241 3.35 -9.57 6.41
C GLU A 241 2.72 -9.77 5.02
N ALA A 242 3.02 -10.87 4.34
CA ALA A 242 2.42 -11.18 3.05
C ALA A 242 0.91 -11.45 3.16
N THR A 243 0.47 -12.12 4.22
CA THR A 243 -0.96 -12.36 4.47
C THR A 243 -1.70 -11.06 4.79
N GLN A 244 -1.09 -10.14 5.55
CA GLN A 244 -1.65 -8.80 5.78
C GLN A 244 -1.87 -8.04 4.46
N VAL A 245 -0.91 -8.10 3.54
CA VAL A 245 -1.07 -7.48 2.21
C VAL A 245 -2.19 -8.16 1.43
N ALA A 246 -2.27 -9.49 1.44
CA ALA A 246 -3.32 -10.22 0.74
C ALA A 246 -4.71 -9.89 1.30
N ASP A 247 -4.89 -9.92 2.63
CA ASP A 247 -6.15 -9.59 3.30
C ASP A 247 -6.55 -8.14 3.01
N HIS A 248 -5.61 -7.20 3.03
CA HIS A 248 -5.87 -5.81 2.64
C HIS A 248 -6.38 -5.66 1.20
N LEU A 249 -5.86 -6.46 0.26
CA LEU A 249 -6.33 -6.46 -1.13
C LEU A 249 -7.74 -7.04 -1.26
N LEU A 250 -8.06 -8.08 -0.47
CA LEU A 250 -9.34 -8.78 -0.46
C LEU A 250 -10.44 -8.04 0.33
N ARG A 251 -10.03 -7.14 1.22
CA ARG A 251 -10.91 -6.41 2.14
C ARG A 251 -12.03 -5.68 1.43
N VAL A 252 -13.26 -6.04 1.78
CA VAL A 252 -14.48 -5.35 1.36
C VAL A 252 -14.51 -3.97 2.03
N PRO A 253 -14.62 -2.88 1.26
CA PRO A 253 -14.66 -1.56 1.86
C PRO A 253 -15.95 -1.31 2.63
N ARG A 254 -15.84 -0.55 3.71
CA ARG A 254 -16.98 0.00 4.43
C ARG A 254 -17.29 1.39 3.86
N GLU A 255 -18.44 1.53 3.21
CA GLU A 255 -18.86 2.78 2.53
C GLU A 255 -18.84 4.01 3.44
N GLN A 256 -19.04 3.82 4.74
CA GLN A 256 -19.02 4.88 5.76
C GLN A 256 -17.62 5.47 5.99
N PHE A 257 -16.55 4.73 5.69
CA PHE A 257 -15.17 5.10 6.00
C PHE A 257 -14.29 5.28 4.74
N GLU A 258 -14.76 4.79 3.60
CA GLU A 258 -14.00 4.73 2.35
C GLU A 258 -14.88 5.05 1.14
N ALA A 259 -14.33 5.80 0.19
CA ALA A 259 -15.03 6.16 -1.05
C ALA A 259 -15.10 5.01 -2.07
N ARG A 260 -14.38 3.90 -1.85
CA ARG A 260 -14.39 2.75 -2.76
C ARG A 260 -15.55 1.83 -2.44
N THR A 261 -16.18 1.28 -3.48
CA THR A 261 -17.31 0.33 -3.36
C THR A 261 -16.90 -1.13 -3.54
N ASN A 262 -15.72 -1.37 -4.12
CA ASN A 262 -15.22 -2.72 -4.41
C ASN A 262 -13.91 -3.03 -3.68
N PRO A 263 -13.64 -4.32 -3.36
CA PRO A 263 -12.32 -4.79 -2.99
C PRO A 263 -11.24 -4.37 -4.01
N TYR A 264 -9.99 -4.24 -3.57
CA TYR A 264 -8.89 -3.94 -4.49
C TYR A 264 -8.55 -5.12 -5.40
N SER A 265 -8.82 -6.33 -4.94
CA SER A 265 -8.68 -7.57 -5.70
C SER A 265 -9.64 -8.64 -5.16
N THR A 266 -9.69 -9.79 -5.84
CA THR A 266 -10.44 -10.97 -5.40
C THR A 266 -9.48 -12.15 -5.18
N MET A 267 -9.93 -13.16 -4.43
CA MET A 267 -9.15 -14.38 -4.22
C MET A 267 -8.81 -15.06 -5.54
N ASP A 268 -9.75 -15.05 -6.50
CA ASP A 268 -9.54 -15.62 -7.82
C ASP A 268 -8.55 -14.81 -8.66
N SER A 269 -8.60 -13.48 -8.61
CA SER A 269 -7.61 -12.60 -9.26
C SER A 269 -6.20 -12.84 -8.72
N LEU A 270 -6.03 -12.92 -7.40
CA LEU A 270 -4.73 -13.20 -6.78
C LEU A 270 -4.20 -14.59 -7.14
N ARG A 271 -5.07 -15.62 -7.10
CA ARG A 271 -4.71 -16.98 -7.54
C ARG A 271 -4.38 -17.03 -9.03
N SER A 272 -5.11 -16.29 -9.87
CA SER A 272 -4.85 -16.17 -11.29
C SER A 272 -3.47 -15.54 -11.55
N ALA A 273 -3.12 -14.47 -10.84
CA ALA A 273 -1.79 -13.86 -10.92
C ALA A 273 -0.67 -14.85 -10.56
N VAL A 274 -0.85 -15.65 -9.49
CA VAL A 274 0.09 -16.72 -9.11
C VAL A 274 0.25 -17.79 -10.19
N ARG A 275 -0.82 -18.13 -10.92
CA ARG A 275 -0.78 -19.09 -12.03
C ARG A 275 -0.12 -18.50 -13.29
N LYS A 276 -0.44 -17.24 -13.61
CA LYS A 276 0.08 -16.48 -14.75
C LYS A 276 1.59 -16.32 -14.67
N HIS A 277 2.13 -15.99 -13.50
CA HIS A 277 3.55 -15.76 -13.33
C HIS A 277 4.26 -16.96 -12.73
N ARG A 278 5.00 -17.72 -13.54
CA ARG A 278 5.66 -18.96 -13.10
C ARG A 278 7.11 -18.81 -12.60
N LYS A 279 7.75 -17.67 -12.86
CA LYS A 279 9.21 -17.46 -12.64
C LYS A 279 9.53 -16.36 -11.61
N ILE A 280 8.56 -15.95 -10.81
CA ILE A 280 8.77 -14.96 -9.74
C ILE A 280 9.28 -15.68 -8.49
N ARG A 281 10.35 -15.15 -7.88
CA ARG A 281 10.96 -15.74 -6.67
C ARG A 281 9.98 -15.81 -5.48
N GLY A 282 9.11 -14.81 -5.33
CA GLY A 282 8.13 -14.72 -4.24
C GLY A 282 6.91 -15.65 -4.36
N LEU A 283 6.79 -16.50 -5.38
CA LEU A 283 5.60 -17.36 -5.57
C LEU A 283 5.35 -18.37 -4.44
N PRO A 284 6.35 -19.04 -3.85
CA PRO A 284 6.10 -19.95 -2.74
C PRO A 284 5.46 -19.22 -1.55
N MET A 285 5.99 -18.05 -1.20
CA MET A 285 5.47 -17.20 -0.13
C MET A 285 4.07 -16.66 -0.47
N ALA A 286 3.83 -16.21 -1.70
CA ALA A 286 2.50 -15.80 -2.15
C ALA A 286 1.46 -16.93 -2.02
N ARG A 287 1.81 -18.16 -2.42
CA ARG A 287 0.93 -19.33 -2.26
C ARG A 287 0.65 -19.64 -0.80
N ALA A 288 1.65 -19.53 0.06
CA ALA A 288 1.48 -19.72 1.50
C ALA A 288 0.54 -18.66 2.07
N ALA A 289 0.79 -17.38 1.79
CA ALA A 289 -0.06 -16.27 2.24
C ALA A 289 -1.51 -16.44 1.78
N LEU A 290 -1.76 -16.84 0.53
CA LEU A 290 -3.13 -17.04 0.01
C LEU A 290 -3.87 -18.24 0.64
N ARG A 291 -3.20 -19.20 1.29
CA ARG A 291 -3.88 -20.23 2.09
C ARG A 291 -4.42 -19.65 3.40
N HIS A 292 -3.68 -18.71 3.96
CA HIS A 292 -4.02 -18.04 5.21
C HIS A 292 -4.89 -16.81 5.02
N ALA A 293 -4.95 -16.25 3.82
CA ALA A 293 -5.69 -15.04 3.54
C ALA A 293 -7.21 -15.24 3.72
N ARG A 294 -7.88 -14.25 4.29
CA ARG A 294 -9.32 -14.22 4.53
C ARG A 294 -9.90 -12.90 4.03
N VAL A 295 -11.10 -12.98 3.46
CA VAL A 295 -11.87 -11.78 3.13
C VAL A 295 -12.42 -11.21 4.43
N GLY A 296 -12.14 -9.95 4.71
CA GLY A 296 -12.83 -9.20 5.76
C GLY A 296 -11.94 -8.57 6.82
N ALA A 297 -10.66 -8.91 6.97
CA ALA A 297 -9.82 -8.26 7.99
C ALA A 297 -9.63 -6.79 7.64
N ASP A 298 -9.99 -5.89 8.56
CA ASP A 298 -10.05 -4.46 8.27
C ASP A 298 -8.72 -3.74 8.46
N SER A 299 -7.84 -4.34 9.26
CA SER A 299 -6.49 -3.87 9.51
C SER A 299 -5.44 -5.00 9.48
N PRO A 300 -4.15 -4.67 9.28
CA PRO A 300 -3.07 -5.64 9.39
C PRO A 300 -2.99 -6.32 10.75
N MET A 301 -3.38 -5.61 11.82
CA MET A 301 -3.31 -6.13 13.18
C MET A 301 -4.41 -7.14 13.47
N GLU A 302 -5.60 -7.00 12.89
CA GLU A 302 -6.62 -8.05 12.93
C GLU A 302 -6.14 -9.34 12.25
N THR A 303 -5.44 -9.18 11.11
CA THR A 303 -4.80 -10.32 10.43
C THR A 303 -3.74 -10.96 11.34
N THR A 304 -2.91 -10.14 12.00
CA THR A 304 -1.92 -10.64 12.98
C THR A 304 -2.57 -11.38 14.13
N SER A 305 -3.58 -10.79 14.78
CA SER A 305 -4.31 -11.41 15.89
C SER A 305 -4.86 -12.78 15.49
N ARG A 306 -5.50 -12.88 14.31
CA ARG A 306 -6.03 -14.15 13.79
C ARG A 306 -4.94 -15.19 13.60
N LEU A 307 -3.85 -14.79 12.97
CA LEU A 307 -2.74 -15.68 12.64
C LEU A 307 -2.00 -16.16 13.90
N VAL A 308 -1.80 -15.29 14.88
CA VAL A 308 -1.20 -15.65 16.18
C VAL A 308 -2.08 -16.64 16.96
N ILE A 309 -3.40 -16.45 16.94
CA ILE A 309 -4.35 -17.41 17.55
C ILE A 309 -4.24 -18.79 16.90
N VAL A 310 -4.20 -18.85 15.57
CA VAL A 310 -4.04 -20.11 14.82
C VAL A 310 -2.68 -20.75 15.08
N ALA A 311 -1.60 -19.96 15.14
CA ALA A 311 -0.26 -20.45 15.42
C ALA A 311 -0.15 -21.07 16.82
N ALA A 312 -0.88 -20.54 17.81
CA ALA A 312 -0.96 -21.07 19.17
C ALA A 312 -1.76 -22.39 19.29
N GLY A 313 -2.37 -22.87 18.21
CA GLY A 313 -3.18 -24.09 18.19
C GLY A 313 -4.62 -23.88 18.67
N PHE A 314 -5.12 -22.65 18.61
CA PHE A 314 -6.54 -22.39 18.81
C PHE A 314 -7.30 -22.49 17.47
N PRO A 315 -8.62 -22.73 17.51
CA PRO A 315 -9.45 -22.69 16.31
C PRO A 315 -9.29 -21.36 15.58
N GLU A 316 -9.40 -21.38 14.25
CA GLU A 316 -9.32 -20.15 13.48
C GLU A 316 -10.54 -19.23 13.77
N PRO A 317 -10.32 -18.00 14.25
CA PRO A 317 -11.40 -17.04 14.43
C PRO A 317 -12.06 -16.66 13.11
N SER A 318 -13.38 -16.51 13.13
CA SER A 318 -14.10 -15.90 12.01
C SER A 318 -13.93 -14.37 12.04
N VAL A 319 -13.72 -13.78 10.86
CA VAL A 319 -13.39 -12.35 10.73
C VAL A 319 -14.64 -11.54 10.41
N ASN A 320 -14.84 -10.42 11.11
CA ASN A 320 -15.91 -9.44 10.87
C ASN A 320 -17.30 -10.07 10.61
N LYS A 321 -17.64 -11.12 11.38
CA LYS A 321 -18.95 -11.79 11.30
C LYS A 321 -19.91 -11.23 12.35
N PRO A 322 -21.20 -11.01 12.02
CA PRO A 322 -22.18 -10.58 13.00
C PRO A 322 -22.41 -11.62 14.09
N ILE A 323 -22.64 -11.16 15.32
CA ILE A 323 -23.16 -11.99 16.42
C ILE A 323 -24.69 -12.06 16.29
N THR A 324 -25.22 -13.18 15.81
CA THR A 324 -26.63 -13.34 15.40
C THR A 324 -27.65 -13.28 16.54
N VAL A 325 -27.24 -13.55 17.78
CA VAL A 325 -28.14 -13.56 18.96
C VAL A 325 -28.47 -12.18 19.51
N LEU A 326 -27.88 -11.12 18.95
CA LEU A 326 -28.13 -9.75 19.39
C LEU A 326 -29.26 -9.10 18.55
N PRO A 327 -30.36 -8.64 19.17
CA PRO A 327 -31.60 -8.27 18.47
C PRO A 327 -31.47 -7.05 17.53
N ASN A 328 -30.48 -6.17 17.75
CA ASN A 328 -30.25 -4.96 16.94
C ASN A 328 -28.78 -4.77 16.54
N SER A 329 -27.91 -5.75 16.77
CA SER A 329 -26.48 -5.59 16.59
C SER A 329 -25.99 -6.42 15.42
N LEU A 330 -25.93 -5.77 14.25
CA LEU A 330 -24.97 -6.07 13.18
C LEU A 330 -23.51 -5.87 13.65
N ARG A 331 -23.21 -5.93 14.96
CA ARG A 331 -21.86 -5.70 15.46
C ARG A 331 -21.03 -6.91 15.09
N THR A 332 -20.13 -6.65 14.16
CA THR A 332 -19.07 -7.53 13.73
C THR A 332 -17.87 -7.21 14.60
N PRO A 333 -17.57 -8.00 15.66
CA PRO A 333 -16.24 -7.91 16.26
C PRO A 333 -15.21 -8.22 15.18
N ASP A 334 -14.01 -7.65 15.33
CA ASP A 334 -12.92 -7.88 14.39
C ASP A 334 -12.69 -9.38 14.17
N LEU A 335 -12.64 -10.15 15.27
CA LEU A 335 -12.53 -11.60 15.27
C LEU A 335 -13.51 -12.21 16.27
N GLN A 336 -14.00 -13.41 15.99
CA GLN A 336 -14.80 -14.17 16.94
C GLN A 336 -14.60 -15.68 16.86
N LEU A 337 -14.69 -16.33 18.02
CA LEU A 337 -14.72 -17.77 18.21
C LEU A 337 -16.12 -18.17 18.66
N THR A 338 -17.01 -18.42 17.70
CA THR A 338 -18.45 -18.61 17.94
C THR A 338 -18.76 -19.78 18.87
N ALA A 339 -18.04 -20.91 18.73
CA ALA A 339 -18.23 -22.09 19.58
C ALA A 339 -17.94 -21.81 21.07
N TYR A 340 -17.14 -20.80 21.35
CA TYR A 340 -16.71 -20.40 22.69
C TYR A 340 -17.34 -19.08 23.14
N ARG A 341 -18.24 -18.51 22.34
CA ARG A 341 -18.87 -17.18 22.57
C ARG A 341 -17.84 -16.12 22.95
N LEU A 342 -16.71 -16.08 22.23
CA LEU A 342 -15.62 -15.16 22.50
C LEU A 342 -15.47 -14.18 21.33
N ALA A 343 -15.57 -12.89 21.63
CA ALA A 343 -15.28 -11.78 20.73
C ALA A 343 -13.88 -11.23 21.02
N ILE A 344 -13.14 -10.88 19.98
CA ILE A 344 -11.78 -10.33 20.07
C ILE A 344 -11.73 -9.09 19.20
N GLU A 345 -11.41 -7.96 19.81
CA GLU A 345 -11.27 -6.66 19.16
C GLU A 345 -9.81 -6.22 19.22
N TYR A 346 -9.30 -5.61 18.16
CA TYR A 346 -7.98 -4.99 18.20
C TYR A 346 -8.12 -3.48 18.42
N ASP A 347 -7.65 -3.02 19.58
CA ASP A 347 -7.59 -1.60 19.91
C ASP A 347 -6.24 -1.04 19.44
N GLY A 348 -6.26 -0.41 18.25
CA GLY A 348 -5.15 0.42 17.79
C GLY A 348 -5.00 1.65 18.70
N VAL A 349 -3.84 2.31 18.66
CA VAL A 349 -3.64 3.57 19.41
C VAL A 349 -4.60 4.63 18.85
N VAL A 350 -5.78 4.76 19.45
CA VAL A 350 -6.82 5.73 19.08
C VAL A 350 -7.06 6.68 20.24
N HIS A 351 -7.17 7.96 19.92
CA HIS A 351 -7.45 9.04 20.86
C HIS A 351 -8.74 8.76 21.66
N LEU A 352 -8.60 8.78 22.98
CA LEU A 352 -9.66 8.56 23.98
C LEU A 352 -10.63 9.75 24.01
N GLU A 353 -11.50 9.85 23.01
CA GLU A 353 -12.66 10.73 23.11
C GLU A 353 -13.69 10.12 24.07
N PRO A 354 -14.19 10.84 25.09
CA PRO A 354 -15.13 10.30 26.09
C PRO A 354 -16.37 9.64 25.50
N SER A 355 -16.85 10.16 24.36
CA SER A 355 -18.00 9.60 23.63
C SER A 355 -17.72 8.22 23.02
N GLN A 356 -16.46 7.91 22.69
CA GLN A 356 -16.05 6.62 22.16
C GLN A 356 -15.98 5.58 23.29
N ILE A 357 -15.41 5.97 24.44
CA ILE A 357 -15.36 5.12 25.65
C ILE A 357 -16.77 4.67 26.08
N ALA A 358 -17.73 5.61 26.11
CA ALA A 358 -19.11 5.30 26.50
C ALA A 358 -19.79 4.31 25.52
N ARG A 359 -19.54 4.47 24.21
CA ARG A 359 -20.03 3.52 23.20
C ARG A 359 -19.39 2.16 23.37
N ASP A 360 -18.09 2.10 23.60
CA ASP A 360 -17.34 0.84 23.73
C ASP A 360 -17.76 0.06 24.97
N ALA A 361 -17.99 0.75 26.10
CA ALA A 361 -18.55 0.14 27.30
C ALA A 361 -19.96 -0.41 27.09
N ALA A 362 -20.83 0.33 26.39
CA ALA A 362 -22.17 -0.15 26.02
C ALA A 362 -22.07 -1.38 25.09
N ARG A 363 -21.08 -1.40 24.18
CA ARG A 363 -20.79 -2.55 23.31
C ARG A 363 -20.41 -3.80 24.08
N ALA A 364 -19.47 -3.67 25.01
CA ALA A 364 -19.06 -4.76 25.88
C ALA A 364 -20.22 -5.29 26.73
N HIS A 365 -21.04 -4.40 27.30
CA HIS A 365 -22.18 -4.77 28.14
C HIS A 365 -23.25 -5.57 27.37
N GLU A 366 -23.58 -5.17 26.14
CA GLU A 366 -24.52 -5.91 25.29
C GLU A 366 -24.01 -7.31 24.93
N ARG A 367 -22.71 -7.48 24.62
CA ARG A 367 -22.14 -8.82 24.36
C ARG A 367 -22.23 -9.69 25.61
N LYS A 368 -21.87 -9.12 26.76
CA LYS A 368 -21.90 -9.83 28.04
C LYS A 368 -23.32 -10.29 28.42
N SER A 369 -24.36 -9.51 28.12
CA SER A 369 -25.75 -9.87 28.44
C SER A 369 -26.26 -11.10 27.67
N VAL A 370 -25.65 -11.42 26.53
CA VAL A 370 -25.94 -12.66 25.75
C VAL A 370 -24.90 -13.76 25.98
N GLY A 371 -24.11 -13.65 27.05
CA GLY A 371 -23.14 -14.67 27.46
C GLY A 371 -21.88 -14.72 26.60
N TRP A 372 -21.54 -13.64 25.90
CA TRP A 372 -20.27 -13.52 25.20
C TRP A 372 -19.19 -12.89 26.08
N SER A 373 -17.99 -13.45 26.02
CA SER A 373 -16.78 -12.84 26.60
C SER A 373 -16.06 -11.99 25.55
N GLU A 374 -15.27 -11.02 26.00
CA GLU A 374 -14.57 -10.07 25.12
C GLU A 374 -13.09 -9.95 25.51
N ILE A 375 -12.23 -9.94 24.50
CA ILE A 375 -10.81 -9.58 24.62
C ILE A 375 -10.58 -8.35 23.76
N ILE A 376 -10.15 -7.26 24.40
CA ILE A 376 -9.56 -6.12 23.70
C ILE A 376 -8.04 -6.36 23.66
N ALA A 377 -7.50 -6.60 22.48
CA ALA A 377 -6.08 -6.84 22.22
C ALA A 377 -5.39 -5.54 21.80
N ARG A 378 -4.16 -5.34 22.27
CA ARG A 378 -3.29 -4.22 21.89
C ARG A 378 -2.02 -4.71 21.21
N ALA A 379 -1.21 -3.79 20.69
CA ALA A 379 0.07 -4.13 20.05
C ALA A 379 0.95 -5.00 20.97
N ASP A 380 1.02 -4.66 22.26
CA ASP A 380 1.84 -5.39 23.24
C ASP A 380 1.35 -6.82 23.47
N ASP A 381 0.04 -7.08 23.31
CA ASP A 381 -0.54 -8.43 23.42
C ASP A 381 -0.08 -9.35 22.28
N LEU A 382 0.44 -8.79 21.19
CA LEU A 382 0.88 -9.54 20.00
C LEU A 382 2.40 -9.78 19.96
N HIS A 383 3.14 -9.29 20.95
CA HIS A 383 4.56 -9.61 21.08
C HIS A 383 4.73 -11.07 21.52
N PHE A 384 5.44 -11.84 20.70
CA PHE A 384 5.84 -13.19 21.07
C PHE A 384 6.69 -13.13 22.33
N ARG A 385 6.42 -14.04 23.27
CA ARG A 385 7.28 -14.24 24.43
C ARG A 385 8.64 -14.71 23.94
N ASP A 386 9.71 -14.28 24.63
CA ASP A 386 11.08 -14.76 24.45
C ASP A 386 11.22 -16.23 24.91
N THR A 387 10.30 -17.10 24.50
CA THR A 387 10.49 -18.53 24.65
C THR A 387 11.53 -18.92 23.61
N VAL A 388 12.79 -18.86 24.03
CA VAL A 388 13.88 -19.60 23.39
C VAL A 388 13.48 -21.07 23.44
N ILE A 389 12.75 -21.52 22.43
CA ILE A 389 12.61 -22.95 22.17
C ILE A 389 14.01 -23.37 21.74
N PRO A 390 14.69 -24.27 22.47
CA PRO A 390 15.95 -24.83 22.00
C PRO A 390 15.63 -25.68 20.77
N PHE A 391 15.66 -25.06 19.60
CA PHE A 391 15.56 -25.74 18.32
C PHE A 391 16.86 -26.52 18.12
N THR A 392 16.82 -27.85 18.31
CA THR A 392 17.96 -28.75 18.02
C THR A 392 18.11 -29.06 16.54
N GLU A 393 17.21 -28.60 15.69
CA GLU A 393 17.37 -28.58 14.23
C GLU A 393 16.99 -27.20 13.68
N PRO A 394 17.71 -26.69 12.66
CA PRO A 394 17.52 -25.34 12.19
C PRO A 394 16.10 -25.16 11.62
N PRO A 395 15.42 -24.03 11.92
CA PRO A 395 14.18 -23.71 11.22
C PRO A 395 14.50 -23.48 9.74
N SER A 396 14.04 -24.39 8.88
CA SER A 396 14.06 -24.23 7.43
C SER A 396 12.72 -23.63 6.98
N PRO A 397 12.61 -22.71 5.99
CA PRO A 397 13.63 -21.93 5.26
C PRO A 397 13.16 -20.49 4.88
N PHE A 398 13.00 -19.55 5.82
CA PHE A 398 12.69 -18.15 5.44
C PHE A 398 13.49 -17.14 6.29
N HIS A 399 14.68 -16.80 5.79
CA HIS A 399 15.51 -15.64 6.11
C HIS A 399 15.58 -15.17 7.57
N ILE A 400 16.65 -15.56 8.28
CA ILE A 400 17.12 -14.82 9.46
C ILE A 400 18.21 -13.85 9.00
N TRP A 401 18.07 -12.58 9.38
CA TRP A 401 19.10 -11.56 9.23
C TRP A 401 19.79 -11.39 10.58
N ASP A 402 21.12 -11.37 10.61
CA ASP A 402 21.83 -11.01 11.83
C ASP A 402 21.81 -9.48 12.05
N GLN A 403 22.31 -9.02 13.21
CA GLN A 403 22.38 -7.60 13.57
C GLN A 403 23.28 -6.76 12.64
N ARG A 404 23.99 -7.39 11.69
CA ARG A 404 24.88 -6.75 10.70
C ARG A 404 24.31 -6.77 9.28
N GLY A 405 23.16 -7.41 9.05
CA GLY A 405 22.47 -7.40 7.77
C GLY A 405 23.01 -8.40 6.73
N GLU A 406 23.70 -9.46 7.15
CA GLU A 406 24.17 -10.52 6.25
C GLU A 406 23.12 -11.67 6.15
N GLU A 407 22.88 -12.17 4.93
CA GLU A 407 21.88 -13.21 4.61
C GLU A 407 22.49 -14.62 4.71
N TRP A 408 21.99 -15.47 5.62
CA TRP A 408 22.32 -16.90 5.62
C TRP A 408 21.47 -17.67 4.60
N ARG A 409 22.10 -18.42 3.69
CA ARG A 409 21.44 -19.28 2.69
C ARG A 409 21.63 -20.76 3.02
N PHE A 410 20.55 -21.52 3.06
CA PHE A 410 20.62 -22.99 3.04
C PHE A 410 20.50 -23.49 1.59
N CYS A 411 21.58 -24.11 1.09
CA CYS A 411 21.61 -24.82 -0.18
C CYS A 411 21.25 -26.29 0.08
N GLY A 412 19.98 -26.67 -0.02
CA GLY A 412 19.51 -28.05 0.08
C GLY A 412 18.48 -28.39 -0.99
N ASN A 413 18.68 -29.51 -1.69
CA ASN A 413 17.85 -29.95 -2.82
C ASN A 413 16.45 -30.37 -2.34
N TRP A 414 15.41 -29.60 -2.72
CA TRP A 414 14.00 -29.86 -2.40
C TRP A 414 13.44 -31.18 -2.98
N SER A 415 14.16 -31.84 -3.89
CA SER A 415 13.74 -33.09 -4.52
C SER A 415 13.89 -34.32 -3.62
N ALA A 416 14.66 -34.26 -2.52
CA ALA A 416 14.89 -35.39 -1.62
C ALA A 416 13.83 -35.54 -0.51
N LEU A 417 13.01 -34.52 -0.26
CA LEU A 417 11.95 -34.54 0.74
C LEU A 417 10.60 -34.63 0.03
N GLY A 418 9.92 -35.77 0.17
CA GLY A 418 8.65 -36.08 -0.49
C GLY A 418 7.57 -35.01 -0.28
N ARG A 419 6.63 -34.94 -1.23
CA ARG A 419 5.63 -33.86 -1.42
C ARG A 419 4.62 -33.63 -0.27
N ASN A 420 4.74 -34.26 0.89
CA ASN A 420 3.79 -34.16 1.99
C ASN A 420 4.51 -34.08 3.34
N LEU A 421 5.03 -32.91 3.69
CA LEU A 421 5.40 -32.61 5.07
C LEU A 421 4.64 -31.35 5.49
N ASN A 422 3.52 -31.57 6.20
CA ASN A 422 3.12 -30.64 7.25
C ASN A 422 4.15 -30.87 8.37
N PRO A 423 5.10 -29.95 8.61
CA PRO A 423 5.96 -30.09 9.77
C PRO A 423 5.07 -30.10 11.01
N VAL A 424 5.06 -31.21 11.73
CA VAL A 424 4.44 -31.31 13.06
C VAL A 424 5.21 -30.32 13.93
N LEU A 425 4.53 -29.28 14.40
CA LEU A 425 5.11 -28.36 15.37
C LEU A 425 5.57 -29.16 16.60
N PRO A 426 6.72 -28.83 17.21
CA PRO A 426 6.90 -29.19 18.62
C PRO A 426 5.70 -28.63 19.40
N ASP A 427 5.25 -29.30 20.47
CA ASP A 427 4.12 -28.84 21.29
C ASP A 427 4.36 -27.42 21.82
N LEU A 428 4.04 -26.41 21.00
CA LEU A 428 4.20 -25.01 21.36
C LEU A 428 3.25 -24.74 22.52
N PRO A 429 3.68 -24.06 23.58
CA PRO A 429 2.78 -23.69 24.63
C PRO A 429 1.72 -22.74 24.04
N TRP A 430 0.45 -22.87 24.44
CA TRP A 430 -0.62 -22.06 23.85
C TRP A 430 -0.49 -20.57 24.16
N ASN A 431 0.32 -20.19 25.15
CA ASN A 431 0.51 -18.81 25.62
C ASN A 431 1.72 -18.13 24.95
N ILE A 432 1.88 -18.27 23.64
CA ILE A 432 3.01 -17.70 22.88
C ILE A 432 3.08 -16.17 22.92
N CYS A 433 1.98 -15.48 23.23
CA CYS A 433 1.89 -14.03 23.45
C CYS A 433 0.76 -13.67 24.44
N GLY A 434 0.66 -12.39 24.82
CA GLY A 434 -0.37 -11.89 25.74
C GLY A 434 -1.81 -12.16 25.29
N LEU A 435 -2.11 -12.01 24.00
CA LEU A 435 -3.43 -12.32 23.43
C LEU A 435 -3.80 -13.80 23.66
N THR A 436 -2.89 -14.70 23.30
CA THR A 436 -3.14 -16.14 23.39
C THR A 436 -3.19 -16.63 24.83
N GLU A 437 -2.44 -16.00 25.74
CA GLU A 437 -2.53 -16.25 27.18
C GLU A 437 -3.93 -15.89 27.72
N ARG A 438 -4.40 -14.67 27.41
CA ARG A 438 -5.72 -14.22 27.86
C ARG A 438 -6.84 -15.09 27.30
N LEU A 439 -6.69 -15.53 26.04
CA LEU A 439 -7.62 -16.43 25.40
C LEU A 439 -7.70 -17.78 26.14
N GLY A 440 -6.57 -18.43 26.43
CA GLY A 440 -6.57 -19.69 27.16
C GLY A 440 -7.14 -19.57 28.58
N ILE A 441 -6.80 -18.50 29.33
CA ILE A 441 -7.37 -18.26 30.67
C ILE A 441 -8.90 -18.14 30.63
N ILE A 442 -9.45 -17.46 29.61
CA ILE A 442 -10.90 -17.31 29.46
C ILE A 442 -11.54 -18.67 29.16
N LEU A 443 -10.96 -19.44 28.25
CA LEU A 443 -11.48 -20.77 27.91
C LEU A 443 -11.45 -21.73 29.10
N GLU A 444 -10.36 -21.77 29.87
CA GLU A 444 -10.28 -22.58 31.10
C GLU A 444 -11.33 -22.16 32.13
N ARG A 445 -11.52 -20.86 32.35
CA ARG A 445 -12.56 -20.34 33.26
C ARG A 445 -13.98 -20.68 32.80
N GLN A 446 -14.19 -20.88 31.51
CA GLN A 446 -15.45 -21.34 30.92
C GLN A 446 -15.59 -22.88 30.96
N GLY A 447 -14.57 -23.60 31.47
CA GLY A 447 -14.58 -25.06 31.62
C GLY A 447 -14.09 -25.83 30.39
N PHE A 448 -13.44 -25.19 29.42
CA PHE A 448 -12.87 -25.87 28.26
C PHE A 448 -11.50 -26.46 28.57
N ASP A 449 -11.26 -27.69 28.12
CA ASP A 449 -9.94 -28.33 28.16
C ASP A 449 -9.05 -27.82 27.02
N LEU A 450 -8.01 -27.05 27.37
CA LEU A 450 -7.08 -26.49 26.39
C LEU A 450 -6.30 -27.56 25.62
N ALA A 451 -5.99 -28.70 26.24
CA ALA A 451 -5.29 -29.78 25.54
C ALA A 451 -6.16 -30.38 24.44
N ALA A 452 -7.45 -30.61 24.74
CA ALA A 452 -8.42 -31.05 23.74
C ALA A 452 -8.63 -30.01 22.63
N VAL A 453 -8.73 -28.72 22.97
CA VAL A 453 -8.85 -27.62 21.99
C VAL A 453 -7.65 -27.62 21.04
N LYS A 454 -6.43 -27.72 21.57
CA LYS A 454 -5.21 -27.78 20.75
C LYS A 454 -5.11 -29.03 19.90
N SER A 455 -5.49 -30.19 20.45
CA SER A 455 -5.48 -31.46 19.72
C SER A 455 -6.43 -31.42 18.51
N ALA A 456 -7.57 -30.75 18.64
CA ALA A 456 -8.52 -30.54 17.54
C ALA A 456 -8.03 -29.52 16.49
N HIS A 457 -7.08 -28.66 16.85
CA HIS A 457 -6.56 -27.57 16.03
C HIS A 457 -5.02 -27.53 16.08
N PRO A 458 -4.34 -28.52 15.47
CA PRO A 458 -2.88 -28.52 15.44
C PRO A 458 -2.42 -27.23 14.76
N GLY A 459 -1.68 -26.39 15.51
CA GLY A 459 -1.26 -25.08 15.05
C GLY A 459 -0.52 -25.14 13.71
N VAL A 460 -0.48 -24.02 12.99
CA VAL A 460 0.29 -23.92 11.74
C VAL A 460 1.58 -23.15 12.01
N ILE A 461 2.71 -23.64 11.49
CA ILE A 461 3.97 -22.87 11.50
C ILE A 461 3.78 -21.64 10.63
N LEU A 462 3.80 -20.44 11.23
CA LEU A 462 3.66 -19.17 10.54
C LEU A 462 4.95 -18.39 10.41
#